data_AF-A0A543E9N5-F1
#
_entry.id   AF-A0A543E9N5-F1
#
_cell.length_a   1.000
_cell.length_b   1.000
_cell.length_c   1.000
_cell.angle_alpha   90.00
_cell.angle_beta   90.00
_cell.angle_gamma   90.00
#
_symmetry.space_group_name_H-M   'P 1'
#
loop_
_entity.id
_entity.type
_entity.pdbx_description
1 polymer ?
#
loop_
_entity_poly.entity_id
_entity_poly.type
_entity_poly.pdbx_seq_one_letter_code
_entity_poly.pdbx_strand_id
1 'polypeptide(L)'
;MNLLEIMAFMAENNLDIARSDSFVEGKSVKQGANITMGASMKDLINIQMGKVTPVLFLLNNEQYKLLSSGNTDLELLKTKATCLKE
;
A
#
# COMPACT_ATOMS: atom_id res chain seq x y z
N MET A 1 -7.88 -2.36 12.57
CA MET A 1 -7.83 -0.95 12.11
C MET A 1 -8.14 -0.91 10.61
N ASN A 2 -8.79 0.15 10.12
CA ASN A 2 -8.98 0.34 8.68
C ASN A 2 -7.66 0.78 8.01
N LEU A 3 -7.58 0.72 6.68
CA LEU A 3 -6.33 1.03 5.96
C LEU A 3 -5.81 2.45 6.23
N LEU A 4 -6.70 3.44 6.36
CA LEU A 4 -6.34 4.83 6.62
C LEU A 4 -5.73 4.99 8.02
N GLU A 5 -6.32 4.34 9.02
CA GLU A 5 -5.80 4.31 10.40
C GLU A 5 -4.44 3.62 10.46
N ILE A 6 -4.27 2.51 9.74
CA ILE A 6 -2.99 1.79 9.65
C ILE A 6 -1.91 2.69 9.04
N MET A 7 -2.24 3.39 7.95
CA MET A 7 -1.32 4.31 7.29
C MET A 7 -0.91 5.47 8.20
N ALA A 8 -1.89 6.10 8.87
CA ALA A 8 -1.61 7.19 9.80
C ALA A 8 -0.70 6.72 10.94
N PHE A 9 -1.02 5.57 11.55
CA PHE A 9 -0.24 5.00 12.64
C PHE A 9 1.19 4.67 12.21
N MET A 10 1.37 4.00 11.06
CA MET A 10 2.70 3.66 10.58
C MET A 10 3.51 4.92 10.23
N ALA A 11 2.88 5.96 9.68
CA ALA A 11 3.55 7.22 9.34
C ALA A 11 3.98 8.00 10.59
N GLU A 12 3.11 8.10 11.61
CA GLU A 12 3.41 8.75 12.89
C GLU A 12 4.58 8.07 13.64
N ASN A 13 4.74 6.76 13.44
CA ASN A 13 5.74 5.96 14.13
C ASN A 13 6.99 5.64 13.29
N ASN A 14 7.15 6.28 12.13
CA ASN A 14 8.25 6.03 11.18
C ASN A 14 8.44 4.55 10.84
N LEU A 15 7.33 3.80 10.72
CA LEU A 15 7.34 2.44 10.21
C LEU A 15 7.42 2.47 8.68
N ASP A 16 7.99 1.42 8.09
CA ASP A 16 8.34 1.36 6.68
C ASP A 16 7.08 1.40 5.78
N ILE A 17 6.76 2.61 5.30
CA ILE A 17 5.75 2.86 4.28
C ILE A 17 6.43 3.57 3.14
N ALA A 18 6.39 2.96 1.96
CA ALA A 18 6.75 3.64 0.72
C ALA A 18 5.48 4.06 -0.02
N ARG A 19 5.46 5.34 -0.43
CA ARG A 19 4.46 5.88 -1.36
C ARG A 19 5.07 5.91 -2.76
N SER A 20 4.38 5.33 -3.73
CA SER A 20 4.70 5.49 -5.15
C SER A 20 3.58 6.27 -5.84
N ASP A 21 3.93 7.44 -6.35
CA ASP A 21 3.07 8.35 -7.10
C ASP A 21 3.46 8.47 -8.58
N SER A 22 4.61 7.92 -8.97
CA SER A 22 5.03 7.81 -10.37
C SER A 22 4.49 6.52 -11.00
N PHE A 23 3.33 6.61 -11.63
CA PHE A 23 2.87 5.56 -12.56
C PHE A 23 3.41 5.91 -13.94
N VAL A 24 4.44 5.17 -14.40
CA VAL A 24 4.85 5.27 -15.80
C VAL A 24 3.72 4.67 -16.63
N GLU A 25 3.13 5.47 -17.51
CA GLU A 25 2.18 4.98 -18.50
C GLU A 25 2.87 3.90 -19.33
N GLY A 26 2.63 2.64 -18.97
CA GLY A 26 3.16 1.52 -19.71
C GLY A 26 2.48 1.51 -21.07
N LYS A 27 3.27 1.53 -22.16
CA LYS A 27 2.78 1.00 -23.43
C LYS A 27 2.18 -0.38 -23.12
N SER A 28 0.93 -0.64 -23.53
CA SER A 28 0.19 -1.87 -23.24
C SER A 28 1.10 -3.11 -23.37
N VAL A 29 1.67 -3.56 -22.26
CA VAL A 29 2.57 -4.71 -22.21
C VAL A 29 1.70 -5.93 -21.96
N LYS A 30 1.99 -7.02 -22.68
CA LYS A 30 1.26 -8.29 -22.56
C LYS A 30 1.02 -8.63 -21.09
N GLN A 31 -0.26 -8.55 -20.75
CA GLN A 31 -0.93 -8.87 -19.51
C GLN A 31 -0.26 -10.04 -18.77
N GLY A 32 0.24 -9.79 -17.55
CA GLY A 32 0.93 -10.82 -16.77
C GLY A 32 1.15 -10.51 -15.29
N ALA A 33 1.02 -9.27 -14.85
CA ALA A 33 0.88 -8.97 -13.43
C ALA A 33 -0.61 -8.93 -13.09
N ASN A 34 -1.15 -10.02 -12.56
CA ASN A 34 -2.43 -9.99 -11.85
C ASN A 34 -2.23 -9.19 -10.56
N ILE A 35 -2.13 -7.86 -10.67
CA ILE A 35 -2.40 -7.01 -9.52
C ILE A 35 -3.90 -7.13 -9.34
N THR A 36 -4.32 -7.97 -8.40
CA THR A 36 -5.70 -7.97 -7.89
C THR A 36 -5.91 -6.64 -7.16
N MET A 37 -6.06 -5.55 -7.91
CA MET A 37 -6.51 -4.28 -7.37
C MET A 37 -7.97 -4.50 -7.01
N GLY A 38 -8.30 -4.44 -5.73
CA GLY A 38 -9.69 -4.40 -5.26
C GLY A 38 -10.41 -3.09 -5.62
N ALA A 39 -10.10 -2.51 -6.78
CA ALA A 39 -10.71 -1.30 -7.29
C ALA A 39 -12.05 -1.65 -7.94
N SER A 40 -13.08 -0.84 -7.66
CA SER A 40 -14.35 -1.02 -8.34
C SER A 40 -14.22 -0.66 -9.83
N MET A 41 -15.12 -1.17 -10.67
CA MET A 41 -15.15 -0.83 -12.10
C MET A 41 -15.25 0.69 -12.33
N LYS A 42 -15.96 1.41 -11.44
CA LYS A 42 -16.08 2.87 -11.46
C LYS A 42 -14.72 3.55 -11.25
N ASP A 43 -13.91 3.06 -10.31
CA ASP A 43 -12.60 3.63 -10.01
C ASP A 43 -11.63 3.39 -11.16
N LEU A 44 -11.67 2.21 -11.77
CA LEU A 44 -10.89 1.89 -12.97
C LEU A 44 -11.22 2.83 -14.15
N ILE A 45 -12.50 3.09 -14.39
CA ILE A 45 -12.95 4.05 -15.43
C ILE A 45 -12.42 5.46 -15.11
N ASN A 46 -12.48 5.90 -13.86
CA ASN A 46 -11.98 7.22 -13.47
C ASN A 46 -10.47 7.37 -13.69
N ILE A 47 -9.70 6.31 -13.42
CA ILE A 47 -8.26 6.27 -13.70
C ILE A 47 -8.03 6.35 -15.20
N GLN A 48 -8.73 5.55 -16.01
CA GLN A 48 -8.58 5.55 -17.47
C GLN A 48 -8.95 6.90 -18.11
N MET A 49 -9.96 7.59 -17.58
CA MET A 49 -10.37 8.92 -18.03
C MET A 49 -9.46 10.06 -17.53
N GLY A 50 -8.42 9.76 -16.73
CA GLY A 50 -7.54 10.78 -16.13
C GLY A 50 -8.23 11.65 -15.08
N LYS A 51 -9.37 11.20 -14.52
CA LYS A 51 -10.11 11.94 -13.47
C LYS A 51 -9.53 11.74 -12.08
N VAL A 52 -8.80 10.64 -11.87
CA VAL A 52 -8.17 10.28 -10.59
C VAL A 52 -6.78 9.74 -10.87
N THR A 53 -5.80 10.18 -10.07
CA THR A 53 -4.45 9.60 -10.05
C THR A 53 -4.40 8.54 -8.95
N PRO A 54 -4.14 7.26 -9.27
CA PRO A 54 -3.94 6.25 -8.24
C PRO A 54 -2.68 6.55 -7.44
N VAL A 55 -2.65 6.11 -6.18
CA VAL A 55 -1.45 6.14 -5.33
C VAL A 55 -1.24 4.74 -4.79
N LEU A 56 -0.02 4.21 -4.92
CA LEU A 56 0.33 2.90 -4.38
C LEU A 56 1.04 3.09 -3.03
N PHE A 57 0.49 2.46 -2.00
CA PHE A 57 1.16 2.32 -0.71
C PHE A 57 1.71 0.91 -0.57
N LEU A 58 2.99 0.81 -0.28
CA LEU A 58 3.68 -0.43 0.01
C LEU A 58 3.84 -0.50 1.52
N LEU A 59 3.30 -1.57 2.12
CA LEU A 59 3.39 -1.83 3.55
C LEU A 59 4.05 -3.18 3.77
N ASN A 60 4.83 -3.29 4.84
CA ASN A 60 5.34 -4.58 5.30
C ASN A 60 4.16 -5.50 5.69
N ASN A 61 4.15 -6.71 5.15
CA ASN A 61 3.03 -7.64 5.30
C ASN A 61 2.83 -8.13 6.75
N GLU A 62 3.91 -8.32 7.52
CA GLU A 62 3.81 -8.74 8.92
C GLU A 62 3.27 -7.60 9.80
N GLN A 63 3.77 -6.38 9.61
CA GLN A 63 3.27 -5.19 10.30
C GLN A 63 1.80 -4.93 9.96
N TYR A 64 1.41 -5.07 8.68
CA TYR A 64 0.03 -4.90 8.25
C TYR A 64 -0.92 -5.91 8.91
N LYS A 65 -0.52 -7.19 9.03
CA LYS A 65 -1.32 -8.20 9.71
C LYS A 65 -1.52 -7.88 11.20
N LEU A 66 -0.47 -7.44 11.87
CA LEU A 66 -0.54 -7.03 13.28
C LEU A 66 -1.48 -5.82 13.45
N LEU A 67 -1.29 -4.78 12.65
CA LEU A 67 -2.08 -3.56 12.72
C LEU A 67 -3.54 -3.77 12.31
N SER A 68 -3.81 -4.63 11.31
CA SER A 68 -5.18 -4.99 10.92
C SER A 68 -5.91 -5.74 12.04
N SER A 69 -5.20 -6.57 12.81
CA SER A 69 -5.74 -7.19 14.04
C SER A 69 -5.86 -6.25 15.24
N GLY A 70 -5.39 -4.99 15.14
CA GLY A 70 -5.47 -3.98 16.19
C GLY A 70 -4.28 -3.94 17.14
N ASN A 71 -3.19 -4.66 16.85
CA ASN A 71 -1.98 -4.63 17.65
C ASN A 71 -1.13 -3.39 17.31
N THR A 72 -0.90 -2.54 18.31
CA THR A 72 -0.15 -1.27 18.22
C THR A 72 1.16 -1.29 19.01
N ASP A 73 1.64 -2.46 19.42
CA ASP A 73 2.93 -2.62 20.11
C ASP A 73 4.10 -2.25 19.19
N LEU A 74 4.74 -1.12 19.48
CA LEU A 74 5.81 -0.54 18.67
C LEU A 74 7.10 -1.37 18.68
N GLU A 75 7.44 -2.04 19.79
CA GLU A 75 8.64 -2.88 19.88
C GLU A 75 8.48 -4.10 18.97
N LEU A 76 7.31 -4.73 19.03
CA LEU A 76 6.95 -5.84 18.15
C LEU A 76 6.92 -5.41 16.68
N LEU A 77 6.35 -4.25 16.37
CA LEU A 77 6.28 -3.76 14.99
C LEU A 77 7.66 -3.40 14.43
N LYS A 78 8.55 -2.80 15.23
CA LYS A 78 9.92 -2.44 14.79
C LYS A 78 10.79 -3.67 14.54
N THR A 79 10.68 -4.71 15.37
CA THR A 79 11.42 -5.96 15.15
C THR A 79 11.01 -6.70 13.88
N LYS A 80 9.77 -6.48 13.39
CA LYS A 80 9.27 -7.04 12.12
C LYS A 80 9.50 -6.13 10.90
N ALA A 81 9.99 -4.91 11.10
CA ALA A 81 10.22 -3.94 10.02
C ALA A 81 11.44 -4.27 9.14
N THR A 82 12.40 -5.04 9.62
CA THR A 82 13.75 -5.18 9.03
C THR A 82 13.86 -5.97 7.72
N CYS A 83 12.75 -6.41 7.11
CA CYS A 83 12.78 -7.34 5.96
C CYS A 83 12.71 -6.67 4.57
N LEU A 84 12.66 -5.34 4.45
CA LEU A 84 12.59 -4.63 3.15
C LEU A 84 13.91 -3.95 2.73
N LYS A 85 15.00 -4.17 3.47
CA LYS A 85 16.35 -3.71 3.11
C LYS A 85 17.10 -4.81 2.33
N GLU A 86 16.65 -5.12 1.12
CA GLU A 86 17.45 -5.87 0.13
C GLU A 86 17.41 -5.16 -1.23
#